data_AF-A0A645B1M2-F1
#
_entry.id   AF-A0A645B1M2-F1
#
_cell.length_a   1.000
_cell.length_b   1.000
_cell.length_c   1.000
_cell.angle_alpha   90.00
_cell.angle_beta   90.00
_cell.angle_gamma   90.00
#
_symmetry.space_group_name_H-M   'P 1'
#
loop_
_entity.id
_entity.type
_entity.pdbx_description
1 polymer ?
#
loop_
_entity_poly.entity_id
_entity_poly.type
_entity_poly.pdbx_seq_one_letter_code
_entity_poly.pdbx_strand_id
1 'polypeptide(L)'
;MANTIGNQSAKTISGPFRADIALVLKILILFAAGFSAVILHARFRNPIGIPGHHGLEFMALATATALSFRFRLRGVVFSLGAGSALFLPFLGFTDPFAEIVFLLPAIILCLLADAFRIKGKMAMIALFAFGGIAYMAIPVVRLIIHAATGFPYKSLLMSPVYATAMHFVFGVAGTILGYSIYQGLKRL
;
A
#
# COMPACT_ATOMS: atom_id res chain seq x y z
N MET A 1 8.09 -55.42 -33.92
CA MET A 1 9.05 -54.43 -33.38
C MET A 1 8.31 -53.13 -33.17
N ALA A 2 8.11 -52.71 -31.92
CA ALA A 2 7.35 -51.51 -31.58
C ALA A 2 8.29 -50.28 -31.59
N ASN A 3 7.94 -49.27 -32.38
CA ASN A 3 8.67 -48.02 -32.49
C ASN A 3 8.34 -47.11 -31.30
N THR A 4 9.21 -47.04 -30.30
CA THR A 4 9.16 -46.06 -29.21
C THR A 4 9.96 -44.81 -29.60
N ILE A 5 9.37 -43.98 -30.47
CA ILE A 5 9.90 -42.63 -30.71
C ILE A 5 9.49 -41.77 -29.51
N GLY A 6 10.42 -41.66 -28.56
CA GLY A 6 10.31 -40.80 -27.40
C GLY A 6 10.14 -39.34 -27.81
N ASN A 7 8.97 -38.80 -27.50
CA ASN A 7 8.62 -37.41 -27.74
C ASN A 7 9.37 -36.53 -26.72
N GLN A 8 10.66 -36.26 -26.96
CA GLN A 8 11.44 -35.32 -26.17
C GLN A 8 11.01 -33.90 -26.54
N SER A 9 9.93 -33.44 -25.89
CA SER A 9 9.53 -32.04 -25.90
C SER A 9 10.70 -31.19 -25.40
N ALA A 10 11.33 -30.46 -26.33
CA ALA A 10 12.47 -29.60 -26.05
C ALA A 10 12.06 -28.51 -25.03
N LYS A 11 12.59 -28.60 -23.81
CA LYS A 11 12.46 -27.54 -22.80
C LYS A 11 13.16 -26.28 -23.32
N THR A 12 12.38 -25.32 -23.81
CA THR A 12 12.91 -24.05 -24.32
C THR A 12 13.40 -23.17 -23.16
N ILE A 13 14.67 -22.76 -23.23
CA ILE A 13 15.38 -21.91 -22.24
C ILE A 13 14.74 -20.51 -22.12
N SER A 14 13.85 -20.13 -23.03
CA SER A 14 13.17 -18.83 -23.06
C SER A 14 12.05 -18.65 -22.01
N GLY A 15 11.60 -19.73 -21.35
CA GLY A 15 10.53 -19.69 -20.35
C GLY A 15 10.91 -18.97 -19.04
N PRO A 16 12.02 -19.35 -18.38
CA PRO A 16 12.47 -18.74 -17.13
C PRO A 16 12.76 -17.24 -17.25
N PHE A 17 13.49 -16.83 -18.28
CA PHE A 17 13.90 -15.45 -18.49
C PHE A 17 12.73 -14.46 -18.62
N ARG A 18 11.62 -14.87 -19.28
CA ARG A 18 10.42 -14.03 -19.41
C ARG A 18 9.67 -13.86 -18.09
N ALA A 19 9.64 -14.90 -17.25
CA ALA A 19 9.02 -14.84 -15.92
C ALA A 19 9.79 -13.88 -15.00
N ASP A 20 11.12 -13.88 -15.09
CA ASP A 20 11.99 -13.00 -14.30
C ASP A 20 11.81 -11.52 -14.68
N ILE A 21 11.80 -11.20 -15.97
CA ILE A 21 11.54 -9.83 -16.45
C ILE A 21 10.16 -9.34 -15.98
N ALA A 22 9.13 -10.19 -16.09
CA ALA A 22 7.80 -9.83 -15.63
C ALA A 22 7.76 -9.57 -14.11
N LEU A 23 8.51 -10.32 -13.30
CA LEU A 23 8.62 -10.07 -11.87
C LEU A 23 9.35 -8.76 -11.57
N VAL A 24 10.47 -8.49 -12.25
CA VAL A 24 11.23 -7.23 -12.10
C VAL A 24 10.35 -6.03 -12.43
N LEU A 25 9.61 -6.07 -13.53
CA LEU A 25 8.69 -4.99 -13.89
C LEU A 25 7.59 -4.78 -12.84
N LYS A 26 7.02 -5.86 -12.29
CA LYS A 26 6.05 -5.74 -11.18
C LYS A 26 6.69 -5.04 -9.97
N ILE A 27 7.88 -5.48 -9.56
CA ILE A 27 8.61 -4.88 -8.43
C ILE A 27 8.85 -3.39 -8.68
N LEU A 28 9.35 -3.01 -9.85
CA LEU A 28 9.61 -1.62 -10.22
C LEU A 28 8.33 -0.77 -10.19
N ILE A 29 7.22 -1.28 -10.74
CA ILE A 29 5.94 -0.56 -10.74
C ILE A 29 5.43 -0.36 -9.31
N LEU A 30 5.46 -1.38 -8.45
CA LEU A 30 5.02 -1.23 -7.06
C LEU A 30 5.89 -0.25 -6.28
N PHE A 31 7.21 -0.34 -6.46
CA PHE A 31 8.16 0.57 -5.82
C PHE A 31 7.87 2.01 -6.26
N ALA A 32 7.75 2.25 -7.57
CA ALA A 32 7.43 3.56 -8.11
C ALA A 32 6.06 4.08 -7.63
N ALA A 33 5.06 3.21 -7.47
CA ALA A 33 3.75 3.59 -6.96
C ALA A 33 3.82 4.04 -5.48
N GLY A 34 4.56 3.31 -4.64
CA GLY A 34 4.77 3.71 -3.25
C GLY A 34 5.53 5.01 -3.12
N PHE A 35 6.59 5.18 -3.91
CA PHE A 35 7.35 6.42 -4.00
C PHE A 35 6.46 7.61 -4.42
N SER A 36 5.64 7.41 -5.45
CA SER A 36 4.69 8.41 -5.95
C SER A 36 3.63 8.76 -4.92
N ALA A 37 3.16 7.78 -4.13
CA ALA A 37 2.17 8.02 -3.08
C ALA A 37 2.67 9.03 -2.03
N VAL A 38 3.95 8.94 -1.64
CA VAL A 38 4.57 9.89 -0.70
C VAL A 38 4.83 11.25 -1.35
N ILE A 39 5.22 11.28 -2.63
CA ILE A 39 5.34 12.56 -3.36
C ILE A 39 3.99 13.27 -3.44
N LEU A 40 2.92 12.56 -3.77
CA LEU A 40 1.57 13.12 -3.82
C LEU A 40 1.13 13.61 -2.43
N HIS A 41 1.39 12.83 -1.38
CA HIS A 41 1.17 13.25 0.00
C HIS A 41 1.89 14.57 0.31
N ALA A 42 3.17 14.70 -0.04
CA ALA A 42 3.95 15.91 0.20
C ALA A 42 3.44 17.10 -0.63
N ARG A 43 3.04 16.88 -1.89
CA ARG A 43 2.54 17.92 -2.79
C ARG A 43 1.15 18.42 -2.44
N PHE A 44 0.27 17.53 -1.98
CA PHE A 44 -1.10 17.86 -1.59
C PHE A 44 -1.23 18.22 -0.11
N ARG A 45 -0.13 18.64 0.55
CA ARG A 45 -0.11 19.10 1.94
C ARG A 45 -0.84 20.45 2.09
N ASN A 46 -2.11 20.45 1.72
CA ASN A 46 -3.02 21.58 1.88
C ASN A 46 -3.40 21.67 3.35
N PRO A 47 -3.44 22.88 3.95
CA PRO A 47 -3.76 23.06 5.36
C PRO A 47 -5.28 22.95 5.61
N ILE A 48 -5.92 21.86 5.16
CA ILE A 48 -7.35 21.61 5.35
C ILE A 48 -7.66 21.34 6.84
N GLY A 49 -6.65 21.06 7.66
CA GLY A 49 -6.79 20.84 9.11
C GLY A 49 -7.45 19.52 9.49
N ILE A 50 -7.83 18.69 8.52
CA ILE A 50 -8.50 17.42 8.75
C ILE A 50 -7.45 16.30 8.85
N PRO A 51 -7.35 15.57 9.97
CA PRO A 51 -6.39 14.50 10.12
C PRO A 51 -6.70 13.35 9.15
N GLY A 52 -5.63 12.78 8.57
CA GLY A 52 -5.75 11.60 7.72
C GLY A 52 -6.25 11.85 6.29
N HIS A 53 -6.53 13.09 5.87
CA HIS A 53 -7.06 13.38 4.53
C HIS A 53 -6.23 12.80 3.38
N HIS A 54 -4.91 12.74 3.56
CA HIS A 54 -3.99 12.10 2.63
C HIS A 54 -4.16 10.58 2.43
N GLY A 55 -5.02 9.96 3.25
CA GLY A 55 -5.40 8.56 3.09
C GLY A 55 -6.11 8.32 1.78
N LEU A 56 -6.73 9.36 1.20
CA LEU A 56 -7.40 9.27 -0.09
C LEU A 56 -6.42 8.84 -1.20
N GLU A 57 -5.36 9.61 -1.43
CA GLU A 57 -4.38 9.32 -2.48
C GLU A 57 -3.47 8.14 -2.14
N PHE A 58 -3.03 8.03 -0.88
CA PHE A 58 -2.10 6.98 -0.48
C PHE A 58 -2.76 5.60 -0.56
N MET A 59 -3.96 5.45 0.02
CA MET A 59 -4.67 4.17 -0.03
C MET A 59 -5.23 3.89 -1.42
N ALA A 60 -5.55 4.90 -2.23
CA ALA A 60 -5.94 4.66 -3.62
C ALA A 60 -4.83 3.94 -4.40
N LEU A 61 -3.59 4.43 -4.32
CA LEU A 61 -2.45 3.79 -4.99
C LEU A 61 -2.09 2.44 -4.36
N ALA A 62 -2.09 2.33 -3.03
CA ALA A 62 -1.79 1.09 -2.34
C ALA A 62 -2.81 -0.01 -2.70
N THR A 63 -4.11 0.30 -2.69
CA THR A 63 -5.17 -0.64 -3.03
C THR A 63 -5.14 -1.02 -4.51
N ALA A 64 -5.03 -0.04 -5.42
CA ALA A 64 -5.01 -0.32 -6.86
C ALA A 64 -3.86 -1.26 -7.24
N THR A 65 -2.67 -1.02 -6.70
CA THR A 65 -1.50 -1.88 -6.94
C THR A 65 -1.60 -3.23 -6.22
N ALA A 66 -2.12 -3.27 -4.99
CA ALA A 66 -2.32 -4.52 -4.26
C ALA A 66 -3.30 -5.47 -4.96
N LEU A 67 -4.27 -4.94 -5.70
CA LEU A 67 -5.21 -5.72 -6.53
C LEU A 67 -4.59 -6.14 -7.87
N SER A 68 -3.78 -5.26 -8.48
CA SER A 68 -3.16 -5.49 -9.79
C SER A 68 -2.06 -6.55 -9.75
N PHE A 69 -1.34 -6.66 -8.63
CA PHE A 69 -0.18 -7.53 -8.51
C PHE A 69 -0.38 -8.57 -7.41
N ARG A 70 -0.40 -9.86 -7.75
CA ARG A 70 -0.66 -10.95 -6.80
C ARG A 70 0.61 -11.71 -6.44
N PHE A 71 1.44 -11.13 -5.58
CA PHE A 71 2.56 -11.82 -4.92
C PHE A 71 2.67 -11.40 -3.44
N ARG A 72 3.31 -12.26 -2.64
CA ARG A 72 3.30 -12.17 -1.17
C ARG A 72 3.95 -10.89 -0.63
N LEU A 73 4.98 -10.39 -1.30
CA LEU A 73 5.77 -9.23 -0.84
C LEU A 73 5.28 -7.90 -1.41
N ARG A 74 4.11 -7.86 -2.06
CA ARG A 74 3.64 -6.66 -2.77
C ARG A 74 3.52 -5.43 -1.86
N GLY A 75 2.95 -5.60 -0.66
CA GLY A 75 2.83 -4.52 0.32
C GLY A 75 4.18 -4.03 0.80
N VAL A 76 5.16 -4.93 0.97
CA VAL A 76 6.53 -4.58 1.37
C VAL A 76 7.22 -3.77 0.27
N VAL A 77 7.15 -4.20 -0.99
CA VAL A 77 7.78 -3.48 -2.12
C VAL A 77 7.20 -2.08 -2.27
N PHE A 78 5.87 -1.92 -2.20
CA PHE A 78 5.24 -0.61 -2.19
C PHE A 78 5.76 0.25 -1.03
N SER A 79 5.85 -0.33 0.16
CA SER A 79 6.27 0.37 1.36
C SER A 79 7.74 0.79 1.32
N LEU A 80 8.62 -0.01 0.71
CA LEU A 80 10.01 0.37 0.45
C LEU A 80 10.09 1.57 -0.51
N GLY A 81 9.24 1.59 -1.54
CA GLY A 81 9.09 2.75 -2.41
C GLY A 81 8.68 4.00 -1.63
N ALA A 82 7.65 3.89 -0.79
CA ALA A 82 7.20 4.98 0.07
C ALA A 82 8.31 5.46 1.02
N GLY A 83 8.97 4.54 1.72
CA GLY A 83 10.08 4.85 2.63
C GLY A 83 11.23 5.55 1.92
N SER A 84 11.58 5.12 0.71
CA SER A 84 12.68 5.74 -0.06
C SER A 84 12.40 7.19 -0.44
N ALA A 85 11.14 7.57 -0.67
CA ALA A 85 10.77 8.95 -0.96
C ALA A 85 11.00 9.89 0.23
N LEU A 86 10.94 9.38 1.47
CA LEU A 86 11.14 10.20 2.68
C LEU A 86 12.58 10.69 2.85
N PHE A 87 13.55 10.02 2.21
CA PHE A 87 14.94 10.48 2.19
C PHE A 87 15.18 11.67 1.26
N LEU A 88 14.17 12.14 0.53
CA LEU A 88 14.28 13.34 -0.31
C LEU A 88 14.15 14.60 0.56
N PRO A 89 15.23 15.37 0.76
CA PRO A 89 15.24 16.47 1.73
C PRO A 89 14.28 17.61 1.35
N PHE A 90 13.98 17.76 0.06
CA PHE A 90 13.11 18.81 -0.46
C PHE A 90 11.60 18.53 -0.26
N LEU A 91 11.21 17.37 0.28
CA LEU A 91 9.80 17.07 0.57
C LEU A 91 9.33 17.60 1.94
N GLY A 92 10.25 18.10 2.78
CA GLY A 92 9.89 18.80 4.03
C GLY A 92 9.26 17.91 5.11
N PHE A 93 9.68 16.64 5.19
CA PHE A 93 9.35 15.78 6.32
C PHE A 93 10.29 16.11 7.49
N THR A 94 9.71 16.36 8.67
CA THR A 94 10.44 16.71 9.91
C THR A 94 10.21 15.67 11.01
N ASP A 95 9.39 14.66 10.74
CA ASP A 95 9.05 13.58 11.66
C ASP A 95 10.09 12.47 11.51
N PRO A 96 10.95 12.22 12.51
CA PRO A 96 12.03 11.24 12.43
C PRO A 96 11.53 9.79 12.46
N PHE A 97 10.23 9.57 12.64
CA PHE A 97 9.59 8.26 12.58
C PHE A 97 8.68 8.12 11.37
N ALA A 98 8.71 9.10 10.44
CA ALA A 98 7.88 9.08 9.24
C ALA A 98 8.07 7.78 8.45
N GLU A 99 9.29 7.25 8.36
CA GLU A 99 9.58 6.02 7.61
C GLU A 99 8.72 4.88 8.12
N ILE A 100 8.78 4.61 9.43
CA ILE A 100 8.01 3.55 10.08
C ILE A 100 6.52 3.77 9.88
N VAL A 101 6.06 5.00 10.03
CA VAL A 101 4.64 5.35 9.93
C VAL A 101 4.09 5.12 8.50
N PHE A 102 4.83 5.51 7.46
CA PHE A 102 4.40 5.37 6.07
C PHE A 102 4.59 3.95 5.50
N LEU A 103 5.46 3.13 6.11
CA LEU A 103 5.64 1.73 5.71
C LEU A 103 4.40 0.86 6.04
N LEU A 104 3.66 1.19 7.10
CA LEU A 104 2.67 0.29 7.67
C LEU A 104 1.39 0.09 6.84
N PRO A 105 0.75 1.13 6.28
CA PRO A 105 -0.59 0.95 5.71
C PRO A 105 -0.62 -0.07 4.55
N ALA A 106 0.32 0.00 3.62
CA ALA A 106 0.34 -0.93 2.49
C ALA A 106 0.68 -2.37 2.91
N ILE A 107 1.55 -2.55 3.91
CA ILE A 107 1.84 -3.87 4.50
C ILE A 107 0.59 -4.45 5.15
N ILE A 108 -0.05 -3.69 6.05
CA ILE A 108 -1.24 -4.13 6.79
C ILE A 108 -2.38 -4.46 5.83
N LEU A 109 -2.65 -3.60 4.83
CA LEU A 109 -3.66 -3.86 3.81
C LEU A 109 -3.45 -5.20 3.11
N CYS A 110 -2.21 -5.46 2.67
CA CYS A 110 -1.89 -6.70 1.96
C CYS A 110 -1.98 -7.93 2.87
N LEU A 111 -1.51 -7.82 4.11
CA LEU A 111 -1.59 -8.90 5.10
C LEU A 111 -3.04 -9.25 5.42
N LEU A 112 -3.89 -8.26 5.69
CA LEU A 112 -5.31 -8.49 5.96
C LEU A 112 -6.02 -9.12 4.75
N ALA A 113 -5.77 -8.60 3.54
CA ALA A 113 -6.34 -9.14 2.32
C ALA A 113 -5.93 -10.61 2.08
N ASP A 114 -4.66 -10.95 2.34
CA ASP A 114 -4.12 -12.30 2.15
C ASP A 114 -4.56 -13.29 3.24
N ALA A 115 -4.74 -12.81 4.48
CA ALA A 115 -5.10 -13.62 5.63
C ALA A 115 -6.57 -14.06 5.59
N PHE A 116 -7.50 -13.13 5.30
CA PHE A 116 -8.93 -13.40 5.43
C PHE A 116 -9.58 -14.02 4.18
N ARG A 117 -8.98 -13.87 2.98
CA ARG A 117 -9.42 -14.50 1.71
C ARG A 117 -10.94 -14.51 1.45
N ILE A 118 -11.63 -13.42 1.80
CA ILE A 118 -13.09 -13.31 1.68
C ILE A 118 -13.48 -13.31 0.20
N LYS A 119 -14.56 -14.03 -0.14
CA LYS A 119 -15.05 -14.20 -1.52
C LYS A 119 -16.39 -13.50 -1.75
N GLY A 120 -16.74 -13.29 -3.02
CA GLY A 120 -18.04 -12.75 -3.43
C GLY A 120 -18.22 -11.27 -3.09
N LYS A 121 -19.47 -10.82 -2.92
CA LYS A 121 -19.82 -9.42 -2.63
C LYS A 121 -19.18 -8.90 -1.33
N MET A 122 -19.00 -9.79 -0.34
CA MET A 122 -18.34 -9.47 0.92
C MET A 122 -16.86 -9.16 0.78
N ALA A 123 -16.19 -9.65 -0.28
CA ALA A 123 -14.77 -9.38 -0.49
C ALA A 123 -14.48 -7.89 -0.68
N MET A 124 -15.39 -7.19 -1.37
CA MET A 124 -15.27 -5.76 -1.62
C MET A 124 -15.47 -4.96 -0.33
N ILE A 125 -16.50 -5.27 0.44
CA ILE A 125 -16.78 -4.60 1.73
C ILE A 125 -15.62 -4.82 2.70
N ALA A 126 -15.12 -6.06 2.78
CA ALA A 126 -13.97 -6.38 3.62
C ALA A 126 -12.71 -5.63 3.18
N LEU A 127 -12.45 -5.52 1.87
CA LEU A 127 -11.33 -4.75 1.35
C LEU A 127 -11.40 -3.30 1.83
N PHE A 128 -12.58 -2.67 1.77
CA PHE A 128 -12.78 -1.29 2.22
C PHE A 128 -12.48 -1.16 3.72
N ALA A 129 -13.00 -2.08 4.54
CA ALA A 129 -12.71 -2.11 5.97
C ALA A 129 -11.21 -2.33 6.26
N PHE A 130 -10.54 -3.23 5.54
CA PHE A 130 -9.09 -3.44 5.65
C PHE A 130 -8.30 -2.19 5.28
N GLY A 131 -8.76 -1.43 4.30
CA GLY A 131 -8.24 -0.12 3.96
C GLY A 131 -8.27 0.87 5.12
N GLY A 132 -9.42 0.99 5.78
CA GLY A 132 -9.58 1.81 6.98
C GLY A 132 -8.67 1.35 8.13
N ILE A 133 -8.64 0.05 8.40
CA ILE A 133 -7.79 -0.55 9.46
C ILE A 133 -6.31 -0.31 9.17
N ALA A 134 -5.90 -0.46 7.92
CA ALA A 134 -4.52 -0.25 7.49
C ALA A 134 -4.09 1.21 7.70
N TYR A 135 -4.93 2.17 7.30
CA TYR A 135 -4.57 3.58 7.40
C TYR A 135 -4.68 4.14 8.82
N MET A 136 -5.60 3.64 9.65
CA MET A 136 -5.69 4.01 11.07
C MET A 136 -4.51 3.50 11.90
N ALA A 137 -3.68 2.59 11.37
CA ALA A 137 -2.45 2.18 12.04
C ALA A 137 -1.48 3.35 12.26
N ILE A 138 -1.54 4.40 11.43
CA ILE A 138 -0.71 5.61 11.55
C ILE A 138 -0.87 6.28 12.93
N PRO A 139 -2.06 6.76 13.33
CA PRO A 139 -2.23 7.38 14.65
C PRO A 139 -1.98 6.40 15.80
N VAL A 140 -2.30 5.11 15.63
CA VAL A 140 -2.02 4.08 16.65
C VAL A 140 -0.52 3.91 16.89
N VAL A 141 0.28 3.81 15.84
CA VAL A 141 1.74 3.69 15.98
C VAL A 141 2.35 4.99 16.48
N ARG A 142 1.83 6.15 16.09
CA ARG A 142 2.26 7.44 16.65
C ARG A 142 1.96 7.54 18.15
N LEU A 143 0.86 6.98 18.64
CA LEU A 143 0.57 6.89 20.08
C LEU A 143 1.60 6.03 20.80
N ILE A 144 1.96 4.88 20.22
CA ILE A 144 2.99 3.98 20.78
C ILE A 144 4.34 4.69 20.82
N ILE A 145 4.74 5.36 19.73
CA ILE A 145 6.00 6.12 19.67
C ILE A 145 5.98 7.25 20.70
N HIS A 146 4.89 8.01 20.81
CA HIS A 146 4.76 9.07 21.80
C HIS A 146 4.93 8.54 23.22
N ALA A 147 4.23 7.44 23.55
CA ALA A 147 4.33 6.81 24.87
C ALA A 147 5.74 6.27 25.16
N ALA A 148 6.44 5.74 24.15
CA ALA A 148 7.77 5.15 24.32
C ALA A 148 8.92 6.16 24.31
N THR A 149 8.79 7.29 23.60
CA THR A 149 9.91 8.22 23.32
C THR A 149 9.66 9.65 23.79
N GLY A 150 8.42 10.01 24.12
CA GLY A 150 8.01 11.38 24.43
C GLY A 150 7.90 12.29 23.19
N PHE A 151 8.13 11.80 21.97
CA PHE A 151 8.08 12.63 20.77
C PHE A 151 6.68 13.24 20.56
N PRO A 152 6.55 14.58 20.45
CA PRO A 152 5.24 15.23 20.44
C PRO A 152 4.59 15.20 19.05
N TYR A 153 3.43 14.55 18.93
CA TYR A 153 2.59 14.62 17.72
C TYR A 153 1.40 15.54 17.95
N LYS A 154 1.39 16.73 17.31
CA LYS A 154 0.32 17.74 17.44
C LYS A 154 -1.10 17.17 17.27
N SER A 155 -1.30 16.25 16.32
CA SER A 155 -2.62 15.65 16.06
C SER A 155 -3.12 14.75 17.19
N LEU A 156 -2.22 14.12 17.93
CA LEU A 156 -2.57 13.24 19.05
C LEU A 156 -2.81 14.02 20.33
N LEU A 157 -2.18 15.18 20.47
CA LEU A 157 -2.37 16.08 21.63
C LEU A 157 -3.76 16.74 21.64
N MET A 158 -4.41 16.88 20.48
CA MET A 158 -5.73 17.51 20.38
C MET A 158 -6.89 16.51 20.61
N SER A 159 -6.93 15.41 19.86
CA SER A 159 -7.94 14.36 20.06
C SER A 159 -7.53 13.05 19.36
N PRO A 160 -6.95 12.08 20.09
CA PRO A 160 -6.44 10.84 19.50
C PRO A 160 -7.54 9.96 18.91
N VAL A 161 -8.73 9.99 19.53
CA VAL A 161 -9.92 9.26 19.02
C VAL A 161 -10.38 9.85 17.69
N TYR A 162 -10.51 11.17 17.60
CA TYR A 162 -10.89 11.85 16.36
C TYR A 162 -9.86 11.60 15.25
N ALA A 163 -8.57 11.73 15.56
CA ALA A 163 -7.51 11.45 14.60
C ALA A 163 -7.60 10.01 14.07
N THR A 164 -7.78 9.03 14.95
CA THR A 164 -7.90 7.61 14.57
C THR A 164 -9.13 7.35 13.71
N ALA A 165 -10.29 7.87 14.10
CA ALA A 165 -11.53 7.75 13.35
C ALA A 165 -11.41 8.36 11.95
N MET A 166 -10.83 9.55 11.82
CA MET A 166 -10.66 10.19 10.52
C MET A 166 -9.67 9.44 9.62
N HIS A 167 -8.58 8.89 10.16
CA HIS A 167 -7.71 8.03 9.37
C HIS A 167 -8.44 6.77 8.90
N PHE A 168 -9.29 6.17 9.73
CA PHE A 168 -10.11 5.05 9.28
C PHE A 168 -11.03 5.47 8.11
N VAL A 169 -11.74 6.59 8.24
CA VAL A 169 -12.65 7.10 7.20
C VAL A 169 -11.92 7.40 5.88
N PHE A 170 -10.80 8.11 5.92
CA PHE A 170 -10.01 8.39 4.71
C PHE A 170 -9.33 7.15 4.16
N GLY A 171 -8.96 6.19 5.00
CA GLY A 171 -8.44 4.90 4.56
C GLY A 171 -9.49 4.10 3.78
N VAL A 172 -10.73 4.08 4.27
CA VAL A 172 -11.88 3.51 3.54
C VAL A 172 -12.10 4.24 2.22
N ALA A 173 -12.18 5.58 2.24
CA ALA A 173 -12.44 6.38 1.05
C ALA A 173 -11.36 6.20 -0.02
N GLY A 174 -10.08 6.24 0.36
CA GLY A 174 -8.96 5.99 -0.56
C GLY A 174 -8.98 4.57 -1.12
N THR A 175 -9.36 3.58 -0.31
CA THR A 175 -9.50 2.19 -0.78
C THR A 175 -10.64 2.03 -1.79
N ILE A 176 -11.78 2.72 -1.58
CA ILE A 176 -12.88 2.76 -2.55
C ILE A 176 -12.40 3.38 -3.87
N LEU A 177 -11.65 4.48 -3.80
CA LEU A 177 -11.07 5.14 -4.96
C LEU A 177 -10.09 4.21 -5.69
N GLY A 178 -9.17 3.56 -4.98
CA GLY A 178 -8.21 2.61 -5.54
C GLY A 178 -8.87 1.39 -6.18
N TYR A 179 -9.91 0.86 -5.54
CA TYR A 179 -10.71 -0.21 -6.13
C TYR A 179 -11.42 0.23 -7.42
N SER A 180 -11.96 1.45 -7.44
CA SER A 180 -12.60 2.04 -8.63
C SER A 180 -11.60 2.21 -9.78
N ILE A 181 -10.39 2.71 -9.49
CA ILE A 181 -9.30 2.82 -10.46
C ILE A 181 -8.93 1.44 -11.02
N TYR A 182 -8.73 0.45 -10.16
CA TYR A 182 -8.43 -0.92 -10.58
C TYR A 182 -9.52 -1.51 -11.50
N GLN A 183 -10.79 -1.30 -11.16
CA GLN A 183 -11.89 -1.77 -12.01
C GLN A 183 -11.97 -1.05 -13.34
N GLY A 184 -11.65 0.26 -13.38
CA GLY A 184 -11.54 1.04 -14.62
C GLY A 184 -10.42 0.51 -15.52
N LEU A 185 -9.23 0.31 -14.97
CA LEU A 185 -8.08 -0.23 -15.70
C LEU A 185 -8.32 -1.64 -16.25
N LYS A 186 -9.07 -2.48 -15.53
CA LYS A 186 -9.41 -3.83 -15.98
C LYS A 186 -10.37 -3.84 -17.19
N ARG A 187 -11.05 -2.73 -17.47
CA ARG A 187 -12.01 -2.61 -18.58
C ARG A 187 -11.39 -2.03 -19.86
N LEU A 188 -10.17 -1.49 -19.77
CA LEU A 188 -9.38 -1.05 -20.92
C LEU A 188 -8.68 -2.25 -21.58
#